data_AF-A0A523N6N1-F1
#
_entry.id   AF-A0A523N6N1-F1
#
_cell.length_a   1.000
_cell.length_b   1.000
_cell.length_c   1.000
_cell.angle_alpha   90.00
_cell.angle_beta   90.00
_cell.angle_gamma   90.00
#
_symmetry.space_group_name_H-M   'P 1'
#
loop_
_entity.id
_entity.type
_entity.pdbx_description
1 polymer ?
#
loop_
_entity_poly.entity_id
_entity_poly.type
_entity_poly.pdbx_seq_one_letter_code
_entity_poly.pdbx_strand_id
1 'polypeptide(L)'
;MSLQCHRTALLVLLATTGCGSSTVRYPSVRTNADIPPSTPTPSDPLRVHMYSGELYILNTWSESRERQLLSGSGTHYSVSRSASTPGKFDLSVDSIALVEVTVRRTVRPAGPTILAVWGVLTGITTGVCVADPKACFGSCPTFYPADSAAAHPWAEGFSGSIARSLEATDIDALYYASADPGPFELEMRNEALETHAVRSVRLLAVPRPATGRVLADGEGRFHHATRFVEPASCRGAEGDCLARVRSMDGLERRSLTDSADLAARETIELTFPAVPGPTGLVIGARHSLVSTYLFYQTMAFAGRSAGAWLARLERDGLEAFPGGFTMMDMLGGIEVELEQAGVWSRVAEYGEQGPIATDVQVIVLPETEDSVRIRLRLAKGNWRVDYLALAALGPMVEAEILEPVEVLGANGVADEEALERLRQPDEYLVTYPGDRYRLRFQVPGDHGPVELFLESRGYYYEWMRPEWLSDENPVMLALVGADPAAALKVLAPAFKSREAGLDEQFWASRFGGRTP
;
A
#
# COMPACT_ATOMS: atom_id res chain seq x y z
N MET A 1 -17.85 -53.66 -28.32
CA MET A 1 -17.26 -53.78 -26.96
C MET A 1 -15.88 -53.15 -26.97
N SER A 2 -15.76 -51.92 -26.47
CA SER A 2 -14.52 -51.31 -25.95
C SER A 2 -14.89 -49.91 -25.47
N LEU A 3 -14.94 -49.72 -24.15
CA LEU A 3 -15.13 -48.42 -23.52
C LEU A 3 -13.79 -47.68 -23.48
N GLN A 4 -13.75 -46.46 -24.01
CA GLN A 4 -12.70 -45.47 -23.75
C GLN A 4 -12.93 -44.84 -22.37
N CYS A 5 -11.98 -45.06 -21.47
CA CYS A 5 -11.95 -44.46 -20.14
C CYS A 5 -10.90 -43.34 -20.13
N HIS A 6 -11.33 -42.13 -19.78
CA HIS A 6 -10.49 -40.94 -19.62
C HIS A 6 -9.45 -41.15 -18.51
N ARG A 7 -8.18 -40.83 -18.81
CA ARG A 7 -7.10 -40.73 -17.82
C ARG A 7 -7.10 -39.34 -17.20
N THR A 8 -7.70 -39.21 -16.02
CA THR A 8 -7.43 -38.10 -15.10
C THR A 8 -6.18 -38.46 -14.31
N ALA A 9 -5.08 -37.74 -14.52
CA ALA A 9 -3.87 -37.90 -13.74
C ALA A 9 -4.07 -37.24 -12.36
N LEU A 10 -4.34 -38.05 -11.35
CA LEU A 10 -4.37 -37.65 -9.95
C LEU A 10 -2.91 -37.50 -9.47
N LEU A 11 -2.43 -36.27 -9.34
CA LEU A 11 -1.11 -35.97 -8.79
C LEU A 11 -1.22 -36.05 -7.25
N VAL A 12 -0.91 -37.21 -6.68
CA VAL A 12 -0.83 -37.41 -5.22
C VAL A 12 0.50 -36.85 -4.74
N LEU A 13 0.48 -35.64 -4.17
CA LEU A 13 1.60 -35.08 -3.42
C LEU A 13 1.57 -35.61 -1.98
N LEU A 14 2.47 -36.54 -1.69
CA LEU A 14 2.74 -37.04 -0.34
C LEU A 14 3.30 -35.90 0.53
N ALA A 15 2.49 -35.41 1.48
CA ALA A 15 2.92 -34.51 2.53
C ALA A 15 3.74 -35.30 3.56
N THR A 16 5.06 -35.33 3.41
CA THR A 16 5.96 -35.74 4.50
C THR A 16 6.08 -34.60 5.50
N THR A 17 5.48 -34.75 6.68
CA THR A 17 5.65 -33.86 7.84
C THR A 17 7.06 -34.04 8.44
N GLY A 18 8.05 -33.40 7.81
CA GLY A 18 9.38 -33.27 8.38
C GLY A 18 9.48 -32.09 9.35
N CYS A 19 9.88 -32.34 10.60
CA CYS A 19 10.32 -31.31 11.55
C CYS A 19 11.67 -30.70 11.14
N GLY A 20 11.77 -30.17 9.92
CA GLY A 20 12.99 -29.53 9.41
C GLY A 20 12.94 -28.02 9.61
N SER A 21 13.78 -27.47 10.49
CA SER A 21 14.01 -26.03 10.54
C SER A 21 14.62 -25.55 9.23
N SER A 22 14.01 -24.57 8.58
CA SER A 22 14.57 -23.96 7.37
C SER A 22 15.30 -22.67 7.74
N THR A 23 16.54 -22.54 7.32
CA THR A 23 17.31 -21.32 7.54
C THR A 23 17.14 -20.43 6.32
N VAL A 24 16.44 -19.32 6.49
CA VAL A 24 16.32 -18.28 5.45
C VAL A 24 17.44 -17.27 5.66
N ARG A 25 18.07 -16.88 4.55
CA ARG A 25 19.16 -15.91 4.50
C ARG A 25 18.58 -14.56 4.12
N TYR A 26 18.63 -13.60 5.03
CA TYR A 26 18.20 -12.22 4.76
C TYR A 26 19.40 -11.29 4.75
N PRO A 27 19.47 -10.35 3.81
CA PRO A 27 20.42 -9.25 3.90
C PRO A 27 20.02 -8.31 5.04
N SER A 28 20.94 -7.98 5.92
CA SER A 28 20.80 -6.98 6.98
C SER A 28 21.83 -5.90 6.74
N VAL A 29 21.37 -4.67 6.64
CA VAL A 29 22.22 -3.49 6.43
C VAL A 29 22.61 -2.91 7.80
N ARG A 30 23.89 -2.63 7.97
CA ARG A 30 24.46 -1.99 9.16
C ARG A 30 25.31 -0.80 8.76
N THR A 31 25.46 0.15 9.67
CA THR A 31 26.35 1.29 9.48
C THR A 31 27.81 0.85 9.63
N ASN A 32 28.74 1.72 9.21
CA ASN A 32 30.18 1.50 9.42
C ASN A 32 30.59 1.46 10.91
N ALA A 33 29.72 1.88 11.83
CA ALA A 33 29.94 1.78 13.27
C ALA A 33 29.65 0.38 13.85
N ASP A 34 28.90 -0.46 13.12
CA ASP A 34 28.48 -1.80 13.54
C ASP A 34 28.87 -2.87 12.49
N ILE A 35 30.16 -2.91 12.16
CA ILE A 35 30.71 -3.96 11.29
C ILE A 35 30.81 -5.25 12.11
N PRO A 36 30.12 -6.34 11.70
CA PRO A 36 30.17 -7.57 12.45
C PRO A 36 31.53 -8.26 12.28
N PRO A 37 31.99 -9.02 13.29
CA PRO A 37 33.22 -9.80 13.18
C PRO A 37 33.10 -10.86 12.08
N SER A 38 34.22 -11.26 11.49
CA SER A 38 34.23 -12.38 10.53
C SER A 38 33.66 -13.63 11.18
N THR A 39 32.61 -14.19 10.60
CA THR A 39 32.09 -15.48 11.04
C THR A 39 33.05 -16.59 10.60
N PRO A 40 33.23 -17.65 11.42
CA PRO A 40 34.08 -18.79 11.07
C PRO A 40 33.50 -19.65 9.94
N THR A 41 32.27 -19.40 9.50
CA THR A 41 31.58 -20.17 8.46
C THR A 41 31.71 -19.48 7.10
N PRO A 42 32.46 -20.02 6.13
CA PRO A 42 32.86 -19.33 4.88
C PRO A 42 31.74 -18.96 3.89
N SER A 43 30.47 -19.19 4.24
CA SER A 43 29.36 -19.27 3.29
C SER A 43 28.55 -17.98 3.10
N ASP A 44 28.83 -16.93 3.87
CA ASP A 44 28.10 -15.66 3.82
C ASP A 44 29.10 -14.49 3.73
N PRO A 45 29.28 -13.87 2.55
CA PRO A 45 30.23 -12.79 2.40
C PRO A 45 29.71 -11.48 3.02
N LEU A 46 30.64 -10.65 3.50
CA LEU A 46 30.38 -9.26 3.88
C LEU A 46 30.37 -8.40 2.62
N ARG A 47 29.27 -7.71 2.33
CA ARG A 47 29.20 -6.74 1.24
C ARG A 47 29.43 -5.35 1.81
N VAL A 48 30.46 -4.66 1.35
CA VAL A 48 30.89 -3.35 1.84
C VAL A 48 30.64 -2.33 0.75
N HIS A 49 29.71 -1.40 1.01
CA HIS A 49 29.32 -0.37 0.08
C HIS A 49 30.03 0.93 0.45
N MET A 50 30.78 1.50 -0.49
CA MET A 50 31.55 2.72 -0.26
C MET A 50 30.73 3.97 -0.58
N TYR A 51 31.06 5.10 0.04
CA TYR A 51 30.49 6.40 -0.35
C TYR A 51 30.80 6.78 -1.82
N SER A 52 31.86 6.20 -2.41
CA SER A 52 32.18 6.34 -3.84
C SER A 52 31.19 5.61 -4.77
N GLY A 53 30.31 4.75 -4.24
CA GLY A 53 29.40 3.90 -5.01
C GLY A 53 29.98 2.52 -5.38
N GLU A 54 31.27 2.30 -5.11
CA GLU A 54 31.93 1.00 -5.28
C GLU A 54 31.44 -0.04 -4.27
N LEU A 55 31.59 -1.32 -4.60
CA LEU A 55 31.18 -2.43 -3.76
C LEU A 55 32.32 -3.44 -3.60
N TYR A 56 32.57 -3.88 -2.38
CA TYR A 56 33.50 -4.96 -2.08
C TYR A 56 32.74 -6.14 -1.47
N ILE A 57 32.85 -7.32 -2.06
CA ILE A 57 32.27 -8.56 -1.51
C ILE A 57 33.41 -9.35 -0.87
N LEU A 58 33.54 -9.26 0.45
CA LEU A 58 34.61 -9.87 1.23
C LEU A 58 34.17 -11.24 1.78
N ASN A 59 34.91 -12.28 1.43
CA ASN A 59 34.70 -13.64 1.93
C ASN A 59 35.36 -13.84 3.31
N THR A 60 36.39 -13.06 3.60
CA THR A 60 37.07 -13.01 4.90
C THR A 60 37.39 -11.57 5.21
N TRP A 61 37.22 -11.13 6.46
CA TRP A 61 37.54 -9.76 6.85
C TRP A 61 38.00 -9.67 8.30
N SER A 62 38.60 -8.55 8.67
CA SER A 62 38.93 -8.19 10.04
C SER A 62 38.89 -6.68 10.17
N GLU A 63 38.23 -6.19 11.21
CA GLU A 63 38.19 -4.77 11.54
C GLU A 63 39.28 -4.44 12.57
N SER A 64 40.02 -3.35 12.35
CA SER A 64 40.93 -2.77 13.32
C SER A 64 40.41 -1.41 13.79
N ARG A 65 39.82 -1.36 14.98
CA ARG A 65 39.30 -0.11 15.57
C ARG A 65 40.40 0.92 15.83
N GLU A 66 41.62 0.49 16.18
CA GLU A 66 42.76 1.38 16.38
C GLU A 66 43.23 2.04 15.08
N ARG A 67 43.13 1.34 13.96
CA ARG A 67 43.59 1.83 12.64
C ARG A 67 42.46 2.34 11.75
N GLN A 68 41.21 2.25 12.20
CA GLN A 68 40.00 2.57 11.43
C GLN A 68 40.00 1.91 10.05
N LEU A 69 40.35 0.62 10.02
CA LEU A 69 40.57 -0.15 8.80
C LEU A 69 39.78 -1.46 8.80
N LEU A 70 39.10 -1.75 7.70
CA LEU A 70 38.51 -3.04 7.37
C LEU A 70 39.38 -3.72 6.32
N SER A 71 40.11 -4.75 6.74
CA SER A 71 40.94 -5.57 5.85
C SER A 71 40.21 -6.84 5.47
N GLY A 72 40.29 -7.29 4.22
CA GLY A 72 39.65 -8.55 3.82
C GLY A 72 40.10 -9.09 2.48
N SER A 73 39.63 -10.29 2.14
CA SER A 73 39.83 -10.90 0.83
C SER A 73 38.49 -11.13 0.16
N GLY A 74 38.39 -10.81 -1.13
CA GLY A 74 37.10 -10.73 -1.80
C GLY A 74 37.18 -10.28 -3.25
N THR A 75 36.08 -9.76 -3.76
CA THR A 75 35.98 -9.20 -5.12
C THR A 75 35.55 -7.74 -5.02
N HIS A 76 36.23 -6.85 -5.74
CA HIS A 76 35.82 -5.45 -5.90
C HIS A 76 34.98 -5.28 -7.16
N TYR A 77 33.94 -4.46 -7.06
CA TYR A 77 33.04 -4.08 -8.12
C TYR A 77 33.07 -2.56 -8.27
N SER A 78 33.28 -2.10 -9.50
CA SER A 78 33.19 -0.68 -9.85
C SER A 78 31.79 -0.12 -9.59
N VAL A 79 31.64 1.20 -9.71
CA VAL A 79 30.34 1.89 -9.69
C VAL A 79 29.37 1.32 -10.73
N SER A 80 29.88 0.84 -11.88
CA SER A 80 29.12 0.16 -12.93
C SER A 80 28.95 -1.35 -12.72
N ARG A 81 29.26 -1.88 -11.53
CA ARG A 81 29.20 -3.30 -11.16
C ARG A 81 30.04 -4.23 -12.04
N SER A 82 31.12 -3.71 -12.62
CA SER A 82 32.13 -4.54 -13.29
C SER A 82 33.04 -5.17 -12.24
N ALA A 83 33.13 -6.50 -12.22
CA ALA A 83 33.94 -7.24 -11.26
C ALA A 83 35.43 -7.20 -11.62
N SER A 84 36.26 -7.00 -10.60
CA SER A 84 37.72 -7.18 -10.66
C SER A 84 38.11 -8.64 -10.34
N THR A 85 39.38 -8.97 -10.55
CA THR A 85 39.94 -10.24 -10.06
C THR A 85 39.92 -10.27 -8.52
N PRO A 86 39.56 -11.41 -7.90
CA PRO A 86 39.60 -11.52 -6.44
C PRO A 86 40.97 -11.16 -5.86
N GLY A 87 40.96 -10.42 -4.75
CA GLY A 87 42.16 -9.86 -4.15
C GLY A 87 42.02 -9.56 -2.66
N LYS A 88 43.06 -8.96 -2.09
CA LYS A 88 43.05 -8.42 -0.71
C LYS A 88 42.82 -6.93 -0.77
N PHE A 89 41.99 -6.42 0.14
CA PHE A 89 41.60 -5.03 0.22
C PHE A 89 41.77 -4.54 1.64
N ASP A 90 42.26 -3.30 1.76
CA ASP A 90 42.33 -2.54 3.00
C ASP A 90 41.46 -1.30 2.79
N LEU A 91 40.31 -1.27 3.45
CA LEU A 91 39.28 -0.24 3.30
C LEU A 91 39.27 0.64 4.55
N SER A 92 39.28 1.96 4.37
CA SER A 92 39.08 2.89 5.49
C SER A 92 37.62 2.84 5.95
N VAL A 93 37.39 2.67 7.26
CA VAL A 93 36.03 2.58 7.83
C VAL A 93 35.21 3.85 7.57
N ASP A 94 35.85 5.01 7.56
CA ASP A 94 35.21 6.31 7.27
C ASP A 94 34.77 6.46 5.81
N SER A 95 35.29 5.62 4.92
CA SER A 95 34.90 5.60 3.50
C SER A 95 33.76 4.61 3.19
N ILE A 96 33.35 3.82 4.19
CA ILE A 96 32.26 2.85 4.09
C ILE A 96 30.93 3.58 4.36
N ALA A 97 30.00 3.51 3.41
CA ALA A 97 28.65 4.02 3.58
C ALA A 97 27.79 3.06 4.40
N LEU A 98 27.83 1.76 4.08
CA LEU A 98 27.13 0.71 4.80
C LEU A 98 27.78 -0.65 4.55
N VAL A 99 27.50 -1.59 5.44
CA VAL A 99 27.81 -3.01 5.24
C VAL A 99 26.53 -3.83 5.22
N GLU A 100 26.44 -4.78 4.30
CA GLU A 100 25.34 -5.74 4.23
C GLU A 100 25.87 -7.12 4.62
N VAL A 101 25.23 -7.72 5.62
CA VAL A 101 25.52 -9.06 6.11
C VAL A 101 24.34 -9.98 5.89
N THR A 102 24.65 -11.23 5.57
CA THR A 102 23.61 -12.25 5.47
C THR A 102 23.32 -12.79 6.87
N VAL A 103 22.16 -12.40 7.42
CA VAL A 103 21.66 -12.93 8.68
C VAL A 103 20.85 -14.18 8.39
N ARG A 104 21.20 -15.26 9.10
CA ARG A 104 20.44 -16.51 9.07
C ARG A 104 19.37 -16.45 10.14
N ARG A 105 18.12 -16.29 9.74
CA ARG A 105 16.99 -16.52 10.65
C ARG A 105 16.54 -17.97 10.48
N THR A 106 16.56 -18.71 11.58
CA THR A 106 16.00 -20.06 11.63
C THR A 106 14.49 -19.93 11.71
N VAL A 107 13.83 -20.06 10.57
CA VAL A 107 12.38 -20.15 10.51
C VAL A 107 12.01 -21.59 10.90
N ARG A 108 11.47 -21.77 12.09
CA ARG A 108 10.90 -23.06 12.53
C ARG A 108 9.73 -23.42 11.60
N PRO A 109 9.51 -24.71 11.31
CA PRO A 109 8.93 -25.14 10.06
C PRO A 109 7.52 -24.59 9.88
N ALA A 110 7.36 -23.87 8.79
CA ALA A 110 6.52 -24.42 7.76
C ALA A 110 7.30 -24.58 6.44
N GLY A 111 8.63 -24.75 6.43
CA GLY A 111 9.50 -24.61 5.23
C GLY A 111 9.25 -25.50 3.99
N PRO A 112 9.09 -26.84 4.07
CA PRO A 112 8.79 -27.65 2.87
C PRO A 112 7.34 -27.46 2.44
N THR A 113 6.44 -27.29 3.41
CA THR A 113 5.04 -26.99 3.14
C THR A 113 4.89 -25.58 2.61
N ILE A 114 5.64 -24.57 3.05
CA ILE A 114 5.66 -23.19 2.57
C ILE A 114 6.35 -23.16 1.23
N LEU A 115 7.43 -23.87 0.92
CA LEU A 115 8.00 -23.85 -0.44
C LEU A 115 7.15 -24.67 -1.44
N ALA A 116 6.50 -25.76 -1.02
CA ALA A 116 5.57 -26.50 -1.87
C ALA A 116 4.20 -25.80 -1.98
N VAL A 117 3.71 -25.20 -0.91
CA VAL A 117 2.53 -24.31 -0.87
C VAL A 117 2.86 -22.98 -1.50
N TRP A 118 4.10 -22.51 -1.54
CA TRP A 118 4.54 -21.38 -2.35
C TRP A 118 4.65 -21.81 -3.79
N GLY A 119 5.09 -23.02 -4.14
CA GLY A 119 5.03 -23.52 -5.52
C GLY A 119 3.60 -23.77 -6.02
N VAL A 120 2.66 -24.07 -5.11
CA VAL A 120 1.24 -24.34 -5.42
C VAL A 120 0.34 -23.09 -5.28
N LEU A 121 0.57 -22.19 -4.31
CA LEU A 121 -0.01 -20.84 -4.23
C LEU A 121 0.57 -20.00 -5.36
N THR A 122 1.90 -19.95 -5.49
CA THR A 122 2.67 -20.14 -6.75
C THR A 122 1.80 -20.43 -7.93
N GLY A 123 1.49 -21.71 -8.15
CA GLY A 123 0.78 -22.26 -9.31
C GLY A 123 -0.64 -21.73 -9.54
N ILE A 124 -1.40 -21.44 -8.50
CA ILE A 124 -2.80 -20.98 -8.62
C ILE A 124 -2.86 -19.45 -8.81
N THR A 125 -2.10 -18.69 -8.04
CA THR A 125 -1.87 -17.25 -8.31
C THR A 125 -1.15 -17.08 -9.65
N THR A 126 -0.14 -17.87 -9.99
CA THR A 126 0.47 -17.86 -11.34
C THR A 126 -0.50 -18.29 -12.43
N GLY A 127 -1.58 -19.04 -12.18
CA GLY A 127 -2.57 -19.29 -13.24
C GLY A 127 -3.21 -17.99 -13.74
N VAL A 128 -3.72 -17.16 -12.82
CA VAL A 128 -4.33 -15.86 -13.13
C VAL A 128 -3.26 -14.81 -13.44
N CYS A 129 -2.18 -14.76 -12.68
CA CYS A 129 -1.07 -13.82 -12.86
C CYS A 129 -0.17 -14.13 -14.06
N VAL A 130 -0.18 -15.32 -14.63
CA VAL A 130 0.49 -15.59 -15.93
C VAL A 130 -0.43 -15.15 -17.07
N ALA A 131 -1.75 -15.28 -16.92
CA ALA A 131 -2.72 -14.85 -17.93
C ALA A 131 -2.84 -13.32 -18.01
N ASP A 132 -2.88 -12.64 -16.86
CA ASP A 132 -2.74 -11.19 -16.76
C ASP A 132 -1.82 -10.83 -15.57
N PRO A 133 -0.49 -10.72 -15.80
CA PRO A 133 0.48 -10.32 -14.77
C PRO A 133 0.23 -8.94 -14.18
N LYS A 134 -0.58 -8.13 -14.87
CA LYS A 134 -1.05 -6.81 -14.47
C LYS A 134 -2.53 -6.88 -14.11
N ALA A 135 -2.98 -7.99 -13.56
CA ALA A 135 -4.20 -8.03 -12.75
C ALA A 135 -3.89 -8.45 -11.31
N CYS A 136 -2.71 -9.03 -11.08
CA CYS A 136 -2.25 -9.43 -9.77
C CYS A 136 -1.57 -8.29 -9.03
N PHE A 137 -2.38 -7.35 -8.56
CA PHE A 137 -1.88 -6.22 -7.80
C PHE A 137 -2.14 -6.42 -6.31
N GLY A 138 -1.42 -5.64 -5.53
CA GLY A 138 -1.68 -5.36 -4.14
C GLY A 138 -0.59 -4.37 -3.80
N SER A 139 -0.97 -3.19 -3.35
CA SER A 139 0.03 -2.29 -2.81
C SER A 139 -0.37 -1.89 -1.43
N CYS A 140 0.64 -1.80 -0.55
CA CYS A 140 0.55 -1.42 0.85
C CYS A 140 -0.06 -2.48 1.81
N PRO A 141 0.18 -2.40 3.13
CA PRO A 141 -0.41 -3.31 4.09
C PRO A 141 -1.93 -3.10 4.20
N THR A 142 -2.65 -4.21 4.35
CA THR A 142 -4.11 -4.17 4.51
C THR A 142 -4.51 -4.59 5.91
N PHE A 143 -5.57 -3.97 6.43
CA PHE A 143 -5.99 -4.12 7.82
C PHE A 143 -7.40 -4.68 7.90
N TYR A 144 -7.54 -5.75 8.67
CA TYR A 144 -8.78 -6.51 8.84
C TYR A 144 -9.21 -6.52 10.31
N PRO A 145 -10.52 -6.66 10.58
CA PRO A 145 -10.97 -7.06 11.91
C PRO A 145 -10.51 -8.50 12.20
N ALA A 146 -9.84 -8.69 13.34
CA ALA A 146 -9.07 -9.91 13.66
C ALA A 146 -9.88 -11.22 13.72
N ASP A 147 -11.18 -11.14 14.03
CA ASP A 147 -12.07 -12.31 14.17
C ASP A 147 -13.03 -12.49 12.99
N SER A 148 -12.85 -11.73 11.91
CA SER A 148 -13.75 -11.81 10.77
C SER A 148 -13.27 -12.80 9.72
N ALA A 149 -14.22 -13.51 9.13
CA ALA A 149 -14.06 -14.07 7.79
C ALA A 149 -14.27 -12.98 6.72
N ALA A 150 -14.05 -11.69 7.05
CA ALA A 150 -14.38 -10.59 6.16
C ALA A 150 -13.58 -10.75 4.85
N ALA A 151 -14.32 -10.70 3.74
CA ALA A 151 -13.73 -10.76 2.42
C ALA A 151 -12.96 -9.48 2.05
N HIS A 152 -13.20 -8.38 2.78
CA HIS A 152 -12.66 -7.05 2.46
C HIS A 152 -11.97 -6.41 3.68
N PRO A 153 -10.84 -5.72 3.49
CA PRO A 153 -10.19 -4.97 4.55
C PRO A 153 -11.01 -3.74 4.96
N TRP A 154 -10.77 -3.27 6.18
CA TRP A 154 -11.33 -2.02 6.70
C TRP A 154 -10.48 -0.79 6.36
N ALA A 155 -9.19 -0.98 6.13
CA ALA A 155 -8.25 0.07 5.79
C ALA A 155 -7.07 -0.50 4.99
N GLU A 156 -6.36 0.38 4.28
CA GLU A 156 -5.13 0.08 3.57
C GLU A 156 -4.10 1.18 3.86
N GLY A 157 -2.97 0.82 4.46
CA GLY A 157 -2.09 1.82 5.06
C GLY A 157 -1.04 2.33 4.10
N PHE A 158 -0.85 3.66 4.01
CA PHE A 158 0.24 4.34 3.31
C PHE A 158 0.37 3.97 1.81
N SER A 159 -0.77 3.87 1.13
CA SER A 159 -0.88 3.47 -0.29
C SER A 159 0.07 4.20 -1.25
N GLY A 160 0.37 5.47 -1.01
CA GLY A 160 1.28 6.28 -1.83
C GLY A 160 2.78 6.12 -1.55
N SER A 161 3.17 5.45 -0.47
CA SER A 161 4.55 5.41 0.03
C SER A 161 5.40 4.31 -0.64
N ILE A 162 5.51 4.32 -1.98
CA ILE A 162 6.21 3.29 -2.78
C ILE A 162 7.76 3.31 -2.66
N ALA A 163 8.29 4.18 -1.80
CA ALA A 163 9.71 4.39 -1.59
C ALA A 163 9.92 5.06 -0.21
N ARG A 164 11.09 4.88 0.41
CA ARG A 164 11.39 5.47 1.72
C ARG A 164 11.40 7.00 1.68
N SER A 165 11.92 7.57 0.60
CA SER A 165 11.87 9.01 0.33
C SER A 165 10.44 9.58 0.23
N LEU A 166 9.43 8.71 0.06
CA LEU A 166 8.01 9.05 -0.02
C LEU A 166 7.23 8.62 1.23
N GLU A 167 7.91 8.19 2.29
CA GLU A 167 7.28 7.75 3.52
C GLU A 167 6.37 8.83 4.11
N ALA A 168 5.08 8.54 4.14
CA ALA A 168 4.03 9.40 4.71
C ALA A 168 3.25 8.70 5.83
N THR A 169 2.61 9.51 6.66
CA THR A 169 1.57 9.04 7.58
C THR A 169 0.24 9.02 6.84
N ASP A 170 -0.52 7.96 7.02
CA ASP A 170 -1.86 7.77 6.49
C ASP A 170 -2.87 7.64 7.63
N ILE A 171 -4.08 8.18 7.43
CA ILE A 171 -5.17 8.13 8.42
C ILE A 171 -6.42 7.60 7.72
N ASP A 172 -6.74 6.34 7.99
CA ASP A 172 -7.93 5.68 7.45
C ASP A 172 -9.06 5.65 8.47
N ALA A 173 -10.28 5.99 8.04
CA ALA A 173 -11.45 5.76 8.85
C ALA A 173 -11.73 4.27 8.99
N LEU A 174 -11.72 3.73 10.22
CA LEU A 174 -12.25 2.38 10.49
C LEU A 174 -13.77 2.47 10.57
N TYR A 175 -14.42 2.82 9.46
CA TYR A 175 -15.81 3.27 9.43
C TYR A 175 -16.82 2.25 9.99
N TYR A 176 -16.52 0.95 9.89
CA TYR A 176 -17.36 -0.11 10.45
C TYR A 176 -17.00 -0.50 11.88
N ALA A 177 -15.88 0.01 12.39
CA ALA A 177 -15.48 -0.19 13.78
C ALA A 177 -16.31 0.72 14.69
N SER A 178 -16.72 0.15 15.81
CA SER A 178 -17.05 0.89 17.01
C SER A 178 -16.43 0.13 18.17
N ALA A 179 -15.61 0.79 18.95
CA ALA A 179 -15.02 0.17 20.13
C ALA A 179 -15.70 0.71 21.38
N ASP A 180 -16.26 -0.20 22.16
CA ASP A 180 -16.43 0.02 23.59
C ASP A 180 -15.07 -0.06 24.27
N PRO A 181 -14.92 0.50 25.47
CA PRO A 181 -13.70 0.35 26.23
C PRO A 181 -13.30 -1.10 26.43
N GLY A 182 -12.01 -1.40 26.23
CA GLY A 182 -11.52 -2.77 26.26
C GLY A 182 -10.50 -3.09 25.17
N PRO A 183 -10.15 -4.38 25.02
CA PRO A 183 -9.25 -4.82 23.97
C PRO A 183 -9.90 -4.65 22.59
N PHE A 184 -9.13 -4.10 21.65
CA PHE A 184 -9.49 -4.02 20.24
C PHE A 184 -8.38 -4.65 19.40
N GLU A 185 -8.74 -5.47 18.41
CA GLU A 185 -7.78 -6.23 17.61
C GLU A 185 -7.91 -5.93 16.11
N LEU A 186 -6.78 -5.66 15.46
CA LEU A 186 -6.66 -5.62 14.00
C LEU A 186 -5.67 -6.67 13.52
N GLU A 187 -5.90 -7.21 12.34
CA GLU A 187 -4.93 -8.04 11.63
C GLU A 187 -4.34 -7.24 10.46
N MET A 188 -3.04 -6.98 10.52
CA MET A 188 -2.26 -6.40 9.43
C MET A 188 -1.71 -7.51 8.56
N ARG A 189 -1.85 -7.40 7.23
CA ARG A 189 -1.38 -8.40 6.27
C ARG A 189 -0.57 -7.79 5.14
N ASN A 190 0.46 -8.49 4.73
CA ASN A 190 1.13 -8.27 3.45
C ASN A 190 0.61 -9.29 2.43
N GLU A 191 -0.34 -8.87 1.61
CA GLU A 191 -0.99 -9.72 0.60
C GLU A 191 -0.51 -9.43 -0.83
N ALA A 192 0.62 -8.73 -0.94
CA ALA A 192 1.21 -8.24 -2.17
C ALA A 192 2.63 -8.79 -2.40
N LEU A 193 3.17 -8.67 -3.61
CA LEU A 193 4.58 -8.98 -3.88
C LEU A 193 5.47 -7.76 -3.55
N GLU A 194 5.50 -7.42 -2.27
CA GLU A 194 6.15 -6.22 -1.76
C GLU A 194 6.93 -6.50 -0.48
N THR A 195 7.96 -5.69 -0.23
CA THR A 195 8.56 -5.57 1.09
C THR A 195 8.01 -4.32 1.76
N HIS A 196 7.32 -4.48 2.89
CA HIS A 196 6.85 -3.35 3.68
C HIS A 196 7.87 -3.03 4.76
N ALA A 197 8.12 -1.74 4.97
CA ALA A 197 8.85 -1.21 6.12
C ALA A 197 7.87 -0.37 6.93
N VAL A 198 7.22 -1.00 7.90
CA VAL A 198 6.19 -0.39 8.74
C VAL A 198 6.87 0.29 9.92
N ARG A 199 6.80 1.62 9.99
CA ARG A 199 7.36 2.40 11.11
C ARG A 199 6.42 2.38 12.30
N SER A 200 5.14 2.65 12.08
CA SER A 200 4.16 2.67 13.16
C SER A 200 2.79 2.25 12.66
N VAL A 201 2.04 1.60 13.55
CA VAL A 201 0.61 1.38 13.42
C VAL A 201 -0.03 1.77 14.75
N ARG A 202 -0.90 2.77 14.73
CA ARG A 202 -1.56 3.34 15.90
C ARG A 202 -3.05 3.43 15.65
N LEU A 203 -3.85 3.47 16.72
CA LEU A 203 -5.25 3.87 16.62
C LEU A 203 -5.41 5.28 17.15
N LEU A 204 -6.22 6.07 16.46
CA LEU A 204 -6.69 7.36 16.93
C LEU A 204 -8.11 7.15 17.46
N ALA A 205 -8.25 7.13 18.78
CA ALA A 205 -9.52 6.96 19.45
C ALA A 205 -10.13 8.33 19.75
N VAL A 206 -11.29 8.60 19.16
CA VAL A 206 -11.98 9.88 19.31
C VAL A 206 -13.31 9.68 20.02
N PRO A 207 -13.58 10.38 21.14
CA PRO A 207 -14.84 10.27 21.85
C PRO A 207 -16.03 10.57 20.94
N ARG A 208 -17.03 9.67 20.90
CA ARG A 208 -18.22 9.91 20.06
C ARG A 208 -19.21 10.85 20.74
N PRO A 209 -19.90 11.70 19.96
CA PRO A 209 -21.07 12.40 20.46
C PRO A 209 -22.20 11.40 20.77
N ALA A 210 -23.09 11.76 21.71
CA ALA A 210 -24.23 10.92 22.10
C ALA A 210 -25.14 10.51 20.91
N THR A 211 -25.18 11.35 19.88
CA THR A 211 -25.81 11.04 18.59
C THR A 211 -24.85 11.41 17.48
N GLY A 212 -24.68 10.54 16.49
CA GLY A 212 -23.82 10.78 15.33
C GLY A 212 -22.49 10.04 15.37
N ARG A 213 -21.49 10.63 14.73
CA ARG A 213 -20.16 10.05 14.47
C ARG A 213 -19.07 11.11 14.62
N VAL A 214 -17.83 10.66 14.51
CA VAL A 214 -16.68 11.54 14.26
C VAL A 214 -16.18 11.27 12.84
N LEU A 215 -15.78 12.31 12.11
CA LEU A 215 -15.20 12.19 10.77
C LEU A 215 -13.86 12.89 10.72
N ALA A 216 -12.89 12.33 10.00
CA ALA A 216 -11.63 12.99 9.71
C ALA A 216 -11.75 13.78 8.40
N ASP A 217 -11.12 14.96 8.33
CA ASP A 217 -10.86 15.63 7.07
C ASP A 217 -9.50 15.24 6.49
N GLY A 218 -9.21 15.64 5.25
CA GLY A 218 -7.95 15.32 4.57
C GLY A 218 -6.70 15.93 5.19
N GLU A 219 -6.84 16.75 6.24
CA GLU A 219 -5.72 17.30 7.03
C GLU A 219 -5.54 16.53 8.35
N GLY A 220 -6.32 15.47 8.59
CA GLY A 220 -6.27 14.68 9.81
C GLY A 220 -6.95 15.34 11.01
N ARG A 221 -7.83 16.33 10.80
CA ARG A 221 -8.62 16.95 11.88
C ARG A 221 -9.95 16.22 12.05
N PHE A 222 -10.36 16.01 13.29
CA PHE A 222 -11.58 15.26 13.61
C PHE A 222 -12.73 16.18 13.95
N HIS A 223 -13.88 15.95 13.32
CA HIS A 223 -15.10 16.74 13.48
C HIS A 223 -16.22 15.87 14.04
N HIS A 224 -16.91 16.36 15.06
CA HIS A 224 -18.22 15.80 15.41
C HIS A 224 -19.19 15.98 14.24
N ALA A 225 -19.89 14.92 13.87
CA ALA A 225 -20.83 14.93 12.75
C ALA A 225 -22.17 14.35 13.20
N THR A 226 -23.24 15.10 12.95
CA THR A 226 -24.62 14.72 13.26
C THR A 226 -25.53 14.98 12.07
N ARG A 227 -26.79 14.51 12.14
CA ARG A 227 -27.83 14.78 11.10
C ARG A 227 -27.32 14.50 9.69
N PHE A 228 -26.94 13.25 9.42
CA PHE A 228 -26.58 12.82 8.08
C PHE A 228 -27.80 12.92 7.16
N VAL A 229 -27.62 13.54 6.00
CA VAL A 229 -28.64 13.77 4.98
C VAL A 229 -28.16 13.18 3.67
N GLU A 230 -28.90 12.21 3.15
CA GLU A 230 -28.70 11.61 1.84
C GLU A 230 -29.01 12.61 0.71
N PRO A 231 -28.40 12.46 -0.48
CA PRO A 231 -28.74 13.30 -1.61
C PRO A 231 -30.19 13.05 -2.04
N ALA A 232 -30.91 14.12 -2.38
CA ALA A 232 -32.22 14.03 -3.01
C ALA A 232 -32.13 13.59 -4.48
N SER A 233 -30.98 13.81 -5.13
CA SER A 233 -30.67 13.29 -6.46
C SER A 233 -29.17 13.14 -6.67
N CYS A 234 -28.79 12.16 -7.49
CA CYS A 234 -27.42 11.92 -7.97
C CYS A 234 -27.49 11.61 -9.46
N ARG A 235 -26.77 12.36 -10.30
CA ARG A 235 -26.71 12.13 -11.74
C ARG A 235 -25.27 12.13 -12.24
N GLY A 236 -24.85 11.01 -12.81
CA GLY A 236 -23.58 10.88 -13.55
C GLY A 236 -23.81 10.65 -15.05
N ALA A 237 -22.73 10.33 -15.78
CA ALA A 237 -22.79 9.99 -17.19
C ALA A 237 -23.64 8.73 -17.46
N GLU A 238 -23.74 7.84 -16.47
CA GLU A 238 -24.55 6.62 -16.47
C GLU A 238 -26.05 6.88 -16.20
N GLY A 239 -26.44 8.11 -15.89
CA GLY A 239 -27.79 8.45 -15.45
C GLY A 239 -27.91 8.55 -13.93
N ASP A 240 -29.00 8.03 -13.37
CA ASP A 240 -29.26 8.07 -11.93
C ASP A 240 -28.30 7.14 -11.16
N CYS A 241 -27.56 7.73 -10.21
CA CYS A 241 -26.61 7.04 -9.33
C CYS A 241 -27.04 7.00 -7.86
N LEU A 242 -28.23 7.50 -7.51
CA LEU A 242 -28.62 7.76 -6.12
C LEU A 242 -28.57 6.50 -5.23
N ALA A 243 -29.06 5.38 -5.75
CA ALA A 243 -29.11 4.13 -5.00
C ALA A 243 -27.73 3.57 -4.61
N ARG A 244 -26.65 4.00 -5.29
CA ARG A 244 -25.26 3.50 -5.10
C ARG A 244 -24.41 4.38 -4.18
N VAL A 245 -24.95 5.49 -3.70
CA VAL A 245 -24.18 6.48 -2.92
C VAL A 245 -24.87 6.90 -1.63
N ARG A 246 -26.07 6.40 -1.36
CA ARG A 246 -26.89 6.83 -0.22
C ARG A 246 -26.44 6.21 1.11
N SER A 247 -25.70 5.11 1.07
CA SER A 247 -25.29 4.35 2.24
C SER A 247 -23.94 3.68 2.00
N MET A 248 -23.11 3.63 3.03
CA MET A 248 -21.86 2.89 3.04
C MET A 248 -22.16 1.38 3.19
N ASP A 249 -22.58 0.76 2.09
CA ASP A 249 -23.05 -0.64 2.02
C ASP A 249 -22.25 -1.52 1.05
N GLY A 250 -21.21 -0.97 0.42
CA GLY A 250 -20.37 -1.63 -0.57
C GLY A 250 -20.95 -1.66 -1.99
N LEU A 251 -22.14 -1.10 -2.22
CA LEU A 251 -22.75 -0.98 -3.55
C LEU A 251 -22.25 0.25 -4.30
N GLU A 252 -20.96 0.25 -4.61
CA GLU A 252 -20.26 1.39 -5.20
C GLU A 252 -20.85 1.87 -6.54
N ARG A 253 -20.93 3.19 -6.72
CA ARG A 253 -20.98 3.85 -8.03
C ARG A 253 -19.66 3.63 -8.76
N ARG A 254 -19.77 3.15 -10.00
CA ARG A 254 -18.65 2.87 -10.91
C ARG A 254 -18.96 3.44 -12.29
N SER A 255 -17.93 3.93 -12.96
CA SER A 255 -17.96 4.32 -14.37
C SER A 255 -16.80 3.64 -15.09
N LEU A 256 -16.86 3.63 -16.42
CA LEU A 256 -15.78 3.09 -17.25
C LEU A 256 -14.89 4.22 -17.73
N THR A 257 -13.59 3.95 -17.77
CA THR A 257 -12.56 4.82 -18.35
C THR A 257 -12.86 5.19 -19.80
N ASP A 258 -12.33 6.34 -20.22
CA ASP A 258 -12.38 6.70 -21.63
C ASP A 258 -11.41 5.85 -22.45
N SER A 259 -11.85 5.44 -23.64
CA SER A 259 -11.03 4.59 -24.52
C SER A 259 -9.87 5.33 -25.17
N ALA A 260 -9.90 6.67 -25.21
CA ALA A 260 -8.90 7.49 -25.89
C ALA A 260 -7.97 8.25 -24.92
N ASP A 261 -8.38 8.48 -23.67
CA ASP A 261 -7.60 9.26 -22.70
C ASP A 261 -7.97 8.90 -21.25
N LEU A 262 -7.05 8.28 -20.52
CA LEU A 262 -7.27 7.94 -19.10
C LEU A 262 -7.40 9.17 -18.19
N ALA A 263 -6.96 10.36 -18.63
CA ALA A 263 -7.14 11.62 -17.89
C ALA A 263 -8.50 12.29 -18.17
N ALA A 264 -9.33 11.74 -19.07
CA ALA A 264 -10.63 12.31 -19.39
C ALA A 264 -11.46 12.48 -18.10
N ARG A 265 -12.15 13.62 -17.98
CA ARG A 265 -12.92 13.96 -16.79
C ARG A 265 -14.39 13.62 -16.97
N GLU A 266 -15.04 13.25 -15.89
CA GLU A 266 -16.49 13.15 -15.79
C GLU A 266 -17.00 13.97 -14.60
N THR A 267 -18.32 14.13 -14.53
CA THR A 267 -18.98 14.90 -13.47
C THR A 267 -20.13 14.13 -12.85
N ILE A 268 -20.30 14.27 -11.54
CA ILE A 268 -21.44 13.79 -10.76
C ILE A 268 -22.16 15.00 -10.19
N GLU A 269 -23.42 15.21 -10.56
CA GLU A 269 -24.22 16.30 -10.00
C GLU A 269 -25.15 15.77 -8.91
N LEU A 270 -25.09 16.42 -7.75
CA LEU A 270 -25.82 16.07 -6.54
C LEU A 270 -26.69 17.24 -6.12
N THR A 271 -27.86 16.93 -5.57
CA THR A 271 -28.69 17.93 -4.88
C THR A 271 -29.06 17.38 -3.52
N PHE A 272 -28.81 18.17 -2.48
CA PHE A 272 -29.16 17.83 -1.10
C PHE A 272 -30.18 18.81 -0.54
N PRO A 273 -31.05 18.35 0.38
CA PRO A 273 -31.71 19.24 1.33
C PRO A 273 -30.67 20.02 2.14
N ALA A 274 -30.99 21.27 2.52
CA ALA A 274 -30.12 22.04 3.40
C ALA A 274 -29.97 21.41 4.79
N VAL A 275 -28.76 21.52 5.34
CA VAL A 275 -28.44 21.16 6.71
C VAL A 275 -28.18 22.46 7.48
N PRO A 276 -28.87 22.72 8.60
CA PRO A 276 -28.64 23.93 9.38
C PRO A 276 -27.26 23.95 10.05
N GLY A 277 -26.56 25.09 9.92
CA GLY A 277 -25.27 25.33 10.58
C GLY A 277 -24.06 24.90 9.75
N PRO A 278 -22.87 24.80 10.38
CA PRO A 278 -21.67 24.29 9.71
C PRO A 278 -21.93 22.92 9.08
N THR A 279 -21.63 22.80 7.80
CA THR A 279 -22.00 21.62 7.01
C THR A 279 -20.77 21.00 6.38
N GLY A 280 -20.71 19.67 6.38
CA GLY A 280 -19.67 18.91 5.73
C GLY A 280 -20.25 17.99 4.66
N LEU A 281 -19.55 17.86 3.54
CA LEU A 281 -19.76 16.80 2.57
C LEU A 281 -18.94 15.59 2.98
N VAL A 282 -19.62 14.48 3.27
CA VAL A 282 -19.00 13.20 3.58
C VAL A 282 -18.86 12.41 2.29
N ILE A 283 -17.65 11.93 2.01
CA ILE A 283 -17.33 11.13 0.83
C ILE A 283 -16.71 9.83 1.31
N GLY A 284 -17.35 8.71 1.00
CA GLY A 284 -16.79 7.37 1.10
C GLY A 284 -16.40 6.89 -0.30
N ALA A 285 -15.11 6.83 -0.58
CA ALA A 285 -14.62 6.44 -1.90
C ALA A 285 -13.26 5.73 -1.82
N ARG A 286 -12.88 5.10 -2.93
CA ARG A 286 -11.54 4.57 -3.17
C ARG A 286 -11.21 4.64 -4.64
N HIS A 287 -9.94 4.41 -4.98
CA HIS A 287 -9.56 4.24 -6.37
C HIS A 287 -10.10 2.94 -6.97
N SER A 288 -10.22 2.98 -8.29
CA SER A 288 -10.19 1.81 -9.16
C SER A 288 -8.75 1.36 -9.40
N LEU A 289 -8.56 0.27 -10.14
CA LEU A 289 -7.23 -0.22 -10.48
C LEU A 289 -6.52 0.56 -11.61
N VAL A 290 -7.07 1.68 -12.10
CA VAL A 290 -6.42 2.50 -13.15
C VAL A 290 -5.08 3.04 -12.67
N SER A 291 -5.05 3.65 -11.49
CA SER A 291 -3.84 4.18 -10.86
C SER A 291 -2.79 3.06 -10.69
N THR A 292 -3.19 1.93 -10.12
CA THR A 292 -2.32 0.77 -9.91
C THR A 292 -1.75 0.23 -11.22
N TYR A 293 -2.59 0.11 -12.26
CA TYR A 293 -2.15 -0.30 -13.60
C TYR A 293 -1.08 0.65 -14.15
N LEU A 294 -1.28 1.96 -14.05
CA LEU A 294 -0.34 2.96 -14.54
C LEU A 294 1.01 2.89 -13.81
N PHE A 295 0.98 2.73 -12.49
CA PHE A 295 2.19 2.58 -11.69
C PHE A 295 2.98 1.33 -12.12
N TYR A 296 2.33 0.16 -12.17
CA TYR A 296 3.00 -1.09 -12.54
C TYR A 296 3.45 -1.11 -14.00
N GLN A 297 2.67 -0.52 -14.91
CA GLN A 297 3.05 -0.40 -16.30
C GLN A 297 4.30 0.47 -16.47
N THR A 298 4.45 1.52 -15.64
CA THR A 298 5.64 2.36 -15.59
C THR A 298 6.86 1.58 -15.06
N MET A 299 6.67 0.79 -14.00
CA MET A 299 7.72 -0.10 -13.48
C MET A 299 8.13 -1.16 -14.51
N ALA A 300 7.17 -1.72 -15.24
CA ALA A 300 7.42 -2.67 -16.32
C ALA A 300 8.20 -2.03 -17.49
N PHE A 301 7.85 -0.80 -17.89
CA PHE A 301 8.61 -0.05 -18.88
C PHE A 301 10.06 0.22 -18.42
N ALA A 302 10.26 0.50 -17.13
CA ALA A 302 11.59 0.63 -16.55
C ALA A 302 12.38 -0.69 -16.57
N GLY A 303 11.70 -1.82 -16.39
CA GLY A 303 12.28 -3.16 -16.50
C GLY A 303 13.53 -3.29 -15.63
N ARG A 304 14.65 -3.69 -16.23
CA ARG A 304 15.93 -3.87 -15.52
C ARG A 304 16.49 -2.58 -14.91
N SER A 305 16.03 -1.41 -15.33
CA SER A 305 16.46 -0.12 -14.77
C SER A 305 15.65 0.34 -13.55
N ALA A 306 14.59 -0.38 -13.16
CA ALA A 306 13.72 0.01 -12.05
C ALA A 306 14.47 0.20 -10.72
N GLY A 307 15.45 -0.65 -10.42
CA GLY A 307 16.28 -0.48 -9.21
C GLY A 307 17.16 0.78 -9.24
N ALA A 308 17.67 1.16 -10.41
CA ALA A 308 18.43 2.41 -10.58
C ALA A 308 17.52 3.64 -10.49
N TRP A 309 16.29 3.50 -10.99
CA TRP A 309 15.22 4.51 -10.89
C TRP A 309 14.85 4.76 -9.41
N LEU A 310 14.51 3.71 -8.66
CA LEU A 310 14.22 3.80 -7.21
C LEU A 310 15.41 4.36 -6.44
N ALA A 311 16.63 3.89 -6.70
CA ALA A 311 17.82 4.40 -6.01
C ALA A 311 18.07 5.89 -6.28
N ARG A 312 17.66 6.41 -7.44
CA ARG A 312 17.73 7.84 -7.74
C ARG A 312 16.65 8.62 -7.00
N LEU A 313 15.43 8.10 -6.94
CA LEU A 313 14.32 8.69 -6.18
C LEU A 313 14.71 8.82 -4.70
N GLU A 314 15.34 7.79 -4.13
CA GLU A 314 15.83 7.78 -2.76
C GLU A 314 16.92 8.83 -2.46
N ARG A 315 17.80 9.13 -3.42
CA ARG A 315 18.91 10.08 -3.21
C ARG A 315 18.49 11.52 -3.44
N ASP A 316 17.75 11.74 -4.51
CA ASP A 316 17.56 13.07 -5.08
C ASP A 316 16.11 13.58 -4.87
N GLY A 317 15.24 12.75 -4.29
CA GLY A 317 13.83 13.06 -4.03
C GLY A 317 12.98 13.17 -5.30
N LEU A 318 11.73 13.59 -5.13
CA LEU A 318 10.78 13.82 -6.23
C LEU A 318 11.26 14.90 -7.21
N GLU A 319 11.96 15.92 -6.72
CA GLU A 319 12.40 17.08 -7.50
C GLU A 319 13.38 16.70 -8.63
N ALA A 320 14.14 15.62 -8.44
CA ALA A 320 15.09 15.12 -9.43
C ALA A 320 14.48 14.19 -10.48
N PHE A 321 13.17 13.96 -10.40
CA PHE A 321 12.37 13.19 -11.33
C PHE A 321 11.32 14.06 -12.03
N PRO A 322 11.69 14.85 -13.04
CA PRO A 322 10.72 15.53 -13.90
C PRO A 322 9.77 14.48 -14.49
N GLY A 323 8.50 14.55 -14.09
CA GLY A 323 7.44 13.69 -14.60
C GLY A 323 7.15 12.40 -13.83
N GLY A 324 7.96 12.02 -12.83
CA GLY A 324 7.95 10.65 -12.24
C GLY A 324 6.61 10.16 -11.66
N PHE A 325 5.83 11.07 -11.06
CA PHE A 325 4.48 10.79 -10.55
C PHE A 325 3.39 11.64 -11.21
N THR A 326 3.77 12.53 -12.12
CA THR A 326 2.86 13.48 -12.77
C THR A 326 1.74 12.79 -13.55
N MET A 327 1.97 11.57 -14.06
CA MET A 327 0.94 10.78 -14.71
C MET A 327 -0.18 10.36 -13.74
N MET A 328 0.16 10.09 -12.48
CA MET A 328 -0.81 9.75 -11.43
C MET A 328 -1.52 11.01 -10.93
N ASP A 329 -0.78 12.11 -10.76
CA ASP A 329 -1.34 13.43 -10.39
C ASP A 329 -2.38 13.92 -11.42
N MET A 330 -2.21 13.56 -12.69
CA MET A 330 -3.18 13.87 -13.76
C MET A 330 -4.52 13.17 -13.59
N LEU A 331 -4.60 12.06 -12.85
CA LEU A 331 -5.87 11.46 -12.44
C LEU A 331 -6.52 12.28 -11.32
N GLY A 332 -5.71 12.74 -10.37
CA GLY A 332 -6.11 13.65 -9.29
C GLY A 332 -7.22 13.13 -8.37
N GLY A 333 -7.57 13.96 -7.39
CA GLY A 333 -8.66 13.72 -6.45
C GLY A 333 -10.05 13.86 -7.06
N ILE A 334 -11.05 13.80 -6.19
CA ILE A 334 -12.42 14.22 -6.51
C ILE A 334 -12.53 15.70 -6.20
N GLU A 335 -12.51 16.54 -7.24
CA GLU A 335 -12.73 17.97 -7.08
C GLU A 335 -14.19 18.23 -6.69
N VAL A 336 -14.40 19.01 -5.64
CA VAL A 336 -15.74 19.36 -5.16
C VAL A 336 -16.06 20.79 -5.56
N GLU A 337 -17.07 20.95 -6.41
CA GLU A 337 -17.62 22.24 -6.80
C GLU A 337 -18.96 22.47 -6.10
N LEU A 338 -19.15 23.67 -5.57
CA LEU A 338 -20.41 24.13 -4.99
C LEU A 338 -21.04 25.14 -5.95
N GLU A 339 -22.36 25.03 -6.16
CA GLU A 339 -23.10 26.06 -6.88
C GLU A 339 -23.60 27.14 -5.90
N GLN A 340 -23.28 28.39 -6.19
CA GLN A 340 -23.80 29.55 -5.48
C GLN A 340 -24.28 30.59 -6.49
N ALA A 341 -25.52 31.07 -6.34
CA ALA A 341 -26.14 32.03 -7.26
C ALA A 341 -26.02 31.62 -8.76
N GLY A 342 -26.07 30.32 -9.06
CA GLY A 342 -25.95 29.77 -10.42
C GLY A 342 -24.52 29.67 -10.97
N VAL A 343 -23.49 29.90 -10.15
CA VAL A 343 -22.08 29.78 -10.51
C VAL A 343 -21.47 28.59 -9.78
N TRP A 344 -20.79 27.72 -10.53
CA TRP A 344 -20.01 26.61 -9.97
C TRP A 344 -18.61 27.07 -9.62
N SER A 345 -18.18 26.86 -8.37
CA SER A 345 -16.82 27.12 -7.93
C SER A 345 -16.26 25.92 -7.19
N ARG A 346 -15.03 25.52 -7.51
CA ARG A 346 -14.29 24.51 -6.75
C ARG A 346 -14.02 25.02 -5.32
N VAL A 347 -14.45 24.25 -4.32
CA VAL A 347 -14.31 24.59 -2.89
C VAL A 347 -13.32 23.68 -2.18
N ALA A 348 -13.10 22.46 -2.69
CA ALA A 348 -12.22 21.47 -2.07
C ALA A 348 -11.80 20.38 -3.08
N GLU A 349 -11.00 19.43 -2.59
CA GLU A 349 -10.65 18.19 -3.27
C GLU A 349 -10.59 17.08 -2.23
N TYR A 350 -11.21 15.94 -2.51
CA TYR A 350 -11.07 14.72 -1.74
C TYR A 350 -9.91 13.90 -2.31
N GLY A 351 -9.03 13.42 -1.44
CA GLY A 351 -7.83 12.66 -1.80
C GLY A 351 -7.84 11.29 -1.13
N GLU A 352 -7.64 10.26 -1.93
CA GLU A 352 -7.39 8.87 -1.54
C GLU A 352 -6.48 8.29 -2.63
N GLN A 353 -5.57 7.38 -2.30
CA GLN A 353 -4.63 6.77 -3.24
C GLN A 353 -4.88 5.27 -3.45
N GLY A 354 -5.41 4.60 -2.43
CA GLY A 354 -5.60 3.16 -2.36
C GLY A 354 -6.82 2.65 -3.14
N PRO A 355 -6.70 1.49 -3.82
CA PRO A 355 -7.80 0.87 -4.54
C PRO A 355 -8.49 -0.26 -3.77
N ILE A 356 -8.12 -0.55 -2.53
CA ILE A 356 -8.51 -1.77 -1.82
C ILE A 356 -9.61 -1.51 -0.78
N ALA A 357 -9.42 -0.53 0.10
CA ALA A 357 -10.36 -0.19 1.16
C ALA A 357 -11.04 1.14 0.84
N THR A 358 -12.32 1.25 1.17
CA THR A 358 -13.02 2.53 1.05
C THR A 358 -12.75 3.38 2.27
N ASP A 359 -12.08 4.52 2.07
CA ASP A 359 -11.90 5.52 3.12
C ASP A 359 -13.06 6.52 3.15
N VAL A 360 -13.33 7.09 4.32
CA VAL A 360 -14.41 8.03 4.55
C VAL A 360 -13.87 9.32 5.16
N GLN A 361 -13.92 10.39 4.38
CA GLN A 361 -13.49 11.73 4.81
C GLN A 361 -14.64 12.73 4.77
N VAL A 362 -14.48 13.82 5.51
CA VAL A 362 -15.36 14.98 5.46
C VAL A 362 -14.66 16.19 4.86
N ILE A 363 -15.35 16.86 3.95
CA ILE A 363 -14.98 18.17 3.42
C ILE A 363 -15.86 19.21 4.09
N VAL A 364 -15.26 20.14 4.83
CA VAL A 364 -15.98 21.29 5.39
C VAL A 364 -16.41 22.21 4.24
N LEU A 365 -17.71 22.44 4.11
CA LEU A 365 -18.25 23.31 3.07
C LEU A 365 -18.32 24.76 3.55
N PRO A 366 -18.19 25.74 2.64
CA PRO A 366 -18.64 27.11 2.89
C PRO A 366 -20.13 27.16 3.25
N GLU A 367 -20.61 28.30 3.74
CA GLU A 367 -22.04 28.49 4.02
C GLU A 367 -22.90 28.17 2.80
N THR A 368 -23.97 27.40 3.02
CA THR A 368 -24.86 26.87 1.98
C THR A 368 -26.26 27.49 2.06
N GLU A 369 -26.92 27.62 0.91
CA GLU A 369 -28.32 28.09 0.81
C GLU A 369 -29.34 26.98 1.14
N ASP A 370 -30.64 27.27 0.96
CA ASP A 370 -31.77 26.37 1.27
C ASP A 370 -31.75 25.03 0.50
N SER A 371 -31.05 24.96 -0.63
CA SER A 371 -30.74 23.71 -1.33
C SER A 371 -29.26 23.71 -1.72
N VAL A 372 -28.58 22.60 -1.43
CA VAL A 372 -27.14 22.47 -1.68
C VAL A 372 -26.93 21.68 -2.96
N ARG A 373 -26.37 22.33 -3.99
CA ARG A 373 -26.02 21.69 -5.26
C ARG A 373 -24.51 21.55 -5.35
N ILE A 374 -24.06 20.30 -5.50
CA ILE A 374 -22.65 19.93 -5.53
C ILE A 374 -22.37 19.22 -6.84
N ARG A 375 -21.23 19.55 -7.46
CA ARG A 375 -20.70 18.80 -8.60
C ARG A 375 -19.35 18.23 -8.20
N LEU A 376 -19.22 16.91 -8.34
CA LEU A 376 -17.94 16.23 -8.22
C LEU A 376 -17.32 16.14 -9.61
N ARG A 377 -16.08 16.61 -9.79
CA ARG A 377 -15.32 16.49 -11.05
C ARG A 377 -14.11 15.59 -10.81
N LEU A 378 -14.01 14.50 -11.56
CA LEU A 378 -13.06 13.42 -11.28
C LEU A 378 -12.59 12.74 -12.56
N ALA A 379 -11.46 12.02 -12.49
CA ALA A 379 -10.97 11.22 -13.62
C ALA A 379 -11.92 10.06 -13.92
N LYS A 380 -12.33 9.97 -15.17
CA LYS A 380 -13.39 9.07 -15.61
C LYS A 380 -13.00 7.62 -15.41
N GLY A 381 -13.80 6.88 -14.67
CA GLY A 381 -13.56 5.48 -14.32
C GLY A 381 -12.53 5.24 -13.21
N ASN A 382 -11.83 6.28 -12.73
CA ASN A 382 -10.78 6.13 -11.72
C ASN A 382 -11.33 5.94 -10.30
N TRP A 383 -12.58 6.33 -10.03
CA TRP A 383 -13.14 6.35 -8.68
C TRP A 383 -14.25 5.32 -8.49
N ARG A 384 -14.29 4.74 -7.29
CA ARG A 384 -15.39 3.91 -6.77
C ARG A 384 -15.98 4.68 -5.59
N VAL A 385 -17.23 5.13 -5.72
CA VAL A 385 -17.88 5.97 -4.71
C VAL A 385 -19.00 5.18 -4.06
N ASP A 386 -18.91 4.94 -2.76
CA ASP A 386 -19.90 4.15 -2.03
C ASP A 386 -20.84 5.03 -1.20
N TYR A 387 -20.37 6.20 -0.77
CA TYR A 387 -21.14 7.04 0.13
C TYR A 387 -20.96 8.52 -0.14
N LEU A 388 -22.08 9.24 -0.20
CA LEU A 388 -22.17 10.69 -0.31
C LEU A 388 -23.28 11.18 0.62
N ALA A 389 -22.96 12.06 1.56
CA ALA A 389 -23.94 12.65 2.46
C ALA A 389 -23.55 14.07 2.87
N LEU A 390 -24.52 14.88 3.26
CA LEU A 390 -24.24 16.06 4.08
C LEU A 390 -24.35 15.70 5.56
N ALA A 391 -23.53 16.34 6.39
CA ALA A 391 -23.62 16.24 7.84
C ALA A 391 -23.52 17.63 8.49
N ALA A 392 -24.23 17.81 9.60
CA ALA A 392 -24.05 18.97 10.46
C ALA A 392 -22.78 18.78 11.29
N LEU A 393 -21.81 19.67 11.11
CA LEU A 393 -20.53 19.63 11.80
C LEU A 393 -20.61 20.38 13.14
N GLY A 394 -20.06 19.73 14.16
CA GLY A 394 -19.86 20.29 15.49
C GLY A 394 -18.43 20.80 15.68
N PRO A 395 -17.98 20.94 16.94
CA PRO A 395 -16.61 21.32 17.23
C PRO A 395 -15.61 20.26 16.75
N MET A 396 -14.39 20.71 16.49
CA MET A 396 -13.25 19.81 16.35
C MET A 396 -12.95 19.13 17.67
N VAL A 397 -12.47 17.90 17.59
CA VAL A 397 -12.11 17.08 18.74
C VAL A 397 -10.72 16.46 18.55
N GLU A 398 -10.03 16.28 19.66
CA GLU A 398 -8.71 15.67 19.67
C GLU A 398 -8.82 14.15 19.78
N ALA A 399 -7.92 13.45 19.11
CA ALA A 399 -7.79 12.00 19.25
C ALA A 399 -6.83 11.65 20.39
N GLU A 400 -7.15 10.58 21.10
CA GLU A 400 -6.17 9.87 21.91
C GLU A 400 -5.43 8.86 21.04
N ILE A 401 -4.10 8.89 21.09
CA ILE A 401 -3.25 7.97 20.33
C ILE A 401 -3.04 6.70 21.14
N LEU A 402 -3.45 5.57 20.58
CA LEU A 402 -3.27 4.25 21.16
C LEU A 402 -2.19 3.48 20.39
N GLU A 403 -1.11 3.15 21.08
CA GLU A 403 -0.09 2.22 20.59
C GLU A 403 -0.53 0.77 20.81
N PRO A 404 -0.07 -0.19 19.97
CA PRO A 404 -0.34 -1.59 20.22
C PRO A 404 0.23 -2.00 21.58
N VAL A 405 -0.51 -2.79 22.35
CA VAL A 405 -0.11 -3.36 23.65
C VAL A 405 0.46 -4.76 23.52
N GLU A 406 0.13 -5.46 22.45
CA GLU A 406 0.64 -6.79 22.12
C GLU A 406 0.61 -6.99 20.61
N VAL A 407 1.62 -7.67 20.09
CA VAL A 407 1.69 -8.11 18.70
C VAL A 407 1.80 -9.63 18.68
N LEU A 408 0.93 -10.30 17.93
CA LEU A 408 1.00 -11.74 17.70
C LEU A 408 1.40 -12.03 16.26
N GLY A 409 2.34 -12.95 16.08
CA GLY A 409 2.67 -13.47 14.76
C GLY A 409 1.57 -14.39 14.20
N ALA A 410 1.77 -14.84 12.96
CA ALA A 410 0.85 -15.72 12.22
C ALA A 410 0.47 -17.04 12.90
N ASN A 411 1.22 -17.46 13.93
CA ASN A 411 1.01 -18.66 14.73
C ASN A 411 0.24 -18.38 16.04
N GLY A 412 -0.17 -17.14 16.30
CA GLY A 412 -0.83 -16.70 17.52
C GLY A 412 0.10 -16.54 18.72
N VAL A 413 1.41 -16.56 18.52
CA VAL A 413 2.42 -16.37 19.58
C VAL A 413 2.83 -14.91 19.63
N ALA A 414 3.00 -14.37 20.84
CA ALA A 414 3.50 -13.02 21.05
C ALA A 414 4.87 -12.81 20.39
N ASP A 415 5.00 -11.67 19.71
CA ASP A 415 6.20 -11.22 19.02
C ASP A 415 6.64 -9.87 19.62
N GLU A 416 7.40 -9.96 20.72
CA GLU A 416 7.93 -8.81 21.45
C GLU A 416 8.87 -7.94 20.60
N GLU A 417 9.58 -8.55 19.62
CA GLU A 417 10.45 -7.80 18.70
C GLU A 417 9.60 -6.93 17.77
N ALA A 418 8.52 -7.48 17.21
CA ALA A 418 7.61 -6.72 16.37
C ALA A 418 6.89 -5.60 17.16
N LEU A 419 6.48 -5.87 18.40
CA LEU A 419 5.91 -4.86 19.29
C LEU A 419 6.88 -3.70 19.55
N GLU A 420 8.12 -4.01 19.92
CA GLU A 420 9.14 -2.99 20.19
C GLU A 420 9.42 -2.13 18.94
N ARG A 421 9.56 -2.77 17.77
CA ARG A 421 9.78 -2.07 16.49
C ARG A 421 8.66 -1.09 16.15
N LEU A 422 7.39 -1.44 16.40
CA LEU A 422 6.25 -0.57 16.12
C LEU A 422 6.10 0.60 17.10
N ARG A 423 6.77 0.54 18.25
CA ARG A 423 6.77 1.59 19.28
C ARG A 423 7.99 2.51 19.22
N GLN A 424 9.08 2.06 18.58
CA GLN A 424 10.29 2.85 18.43
C GLN A 424 10.25 3.67 17.14
N PRO A 425 10.24 5.01 17.20
CA PRO A 425 10.09 5.85 16.01
C PRO A 425 11.19 5.67 14.96
N ASP A 426 12.38 5.21 15.34
CA ASP A 426 13.54 5.08 14.44
C ASP A 426 13.71 3.67 13.84
N GLU A 427 12.85 2.71 14.22
CA GLU A 427 12.89 1.35 13.71
C GLU A 427 11.74 1.06 12.74
N TYR A 428 11.87 -0.04 12.00
CA TYR A 428 10.81 -0.56 11.14
C TYR A 428 10.55 -2.03 11.45
N LEU A 429 9.28 -2.40 11.49
CA LEU A 429 8.83 -3.77 11.31
C LEU A 429 8.82 -4.07 9.80
N VAL A 430 9.72 -4.94 9.37
CA VAL A 430 9.80 -5.37 7.97
C VAL A 430 8.91 -6.59 7.76
N THR A 431 7.99 -6.52 6.81
CA THR A 431 7.13 -7.65 6.43
C THR A 431 7.37 -8.06 4.98
N TYR A 432 7.16 -9.34 4.71
CA TYR A 432 7.28 -9.98 3.40
C TYR A 432 5.93 -10.53 2.93
N PRO A 433 5.80 -10.87 1.64
CA PRO A 433 4.55 -11.41 1.11
C PRO A 433 4.07 -12.63 1.91
N GLY A 434 2.81 -12.59 2.35
CA GLY A 434 2.18 -13.62 3.17
C GLY A 434 2.35 -13.46 4.68
N ASP A 435 3.17 -12.50 5.15
CA ASP A 435 3.27 -12.19 6.57
C ASP A 435 1.96 -11.56 7.08
N ARG A 436 1.61 -11.91 8.33
CA ARG A 436 0.44 -11.40 9.03
C ARG A 436 0.75 -11.19 10.51
N TYR A 437 0.25 -10.09 11.05
CA TYR A 437 0.41 -9.71 12.43
C TYR A 437 -0.93 -9.33 13.02
N ARG A 438 -1.25 -9.85 14.20
CA ARG A 438 -2.38 -9.39 14.98
C ARG A 438 -1.92 -8.34 15.97
N LEU A 439 -2.47 -7.15 15.87
CA LEU A 439 -2.17 -5.99 16.68
C LEU A 439 -3.30 -5.81 17.69
N ARG A 440 -2.97 -5.82 18.98
CA ARG A 440 -3.92 -5.60 20.06
C ARG A 440 -3.72 -4.21 20.63
N PHE A 441 -4.82 -3.50 20.86
CA PHE A 441 -4.85 -2.16 21.44
C PHE A 441 -5.74 -2.18 22.68
N GLN A 442 -5.51 -1.25 23.59
CA GLN A 442 -6.36 -1.05 24.76
C GLN A 442 -7.11 0.28 24.60
N VAL A 443 -8.42 0.21 24.37
CA VAL A 443 -9.29 1.38 24.35
C VAL A 443 -9.60 1.77 25.81
N PRO A 444 -9.35 3.03 26.23
CA PRO A 444 -9.51 3.47 27.61
C PRO A 444 -10.96 3.41 28.14
N GLY A 445 -11.08 3.05 29.43
CA GLY A 445 -12.33 2.83 30.18
C GLY A 445 -13.12 4.07 30.58
N ASP A 446 -12.45 5.21 30.62
CA ASP A 446 -12.99 6.51 31.00
C ASP A 446 -13.74 7.20 29.86
N HIS A 447 -13.55 6.73 28.63
CA HIS A 447 -14.31 7.14 27.48
C HIS A 447 -15.57 6.28 27.31
N GLY A 448 -16.68 6.90 26.90
CA GLY A 448 -17.80 6.15 26.34
C GLY A 448 -17.41 5.53 24.99
N PRO A 449 -18.38 5.19 24.13
CA PRO A 449 -18.07 4.70 22.79
C PRO A 449 -17.15 5.66 22.03
N VAL A 450 -16.12 5.12 21.37
CA VAL A 450 -15.18 5.89 20.54
C VAL A 450 -15.35 5.58 19.05
N GLU A 451 -14.98 6.57 18.23
CA GLU A 451 -14.73 6.39 16.81
C GLU A 451 -13.24 6.08 16.65
N LEU A 452 -12.91 5.10 15.81
CA LEU A 452 -11.54 4.69 15.59
C LEU A 452 -11.08 5.06 14.19
N PHE A 453 -9.86 5.58 14.11
CA PHE A 453 -9.12 5.75 12.87
C PHE A 453 -7.81 4.98 12.98
N LEU A 454 -7.39 4.38 11.88
CA LEU A 454 -6.09 3.75 11.78
C LEU A 454 -5.09 4.81 11.35
N GLU A 455 -4.05 5.02 12.15
CA GLU A 455 -2.91 5.80 11.71
C GLU A 455 -1.74 4.86 11.42
N SER A 456 -1.29 4.84 10.18
CA SER A 456 -0.18 4.01 9.74
C SER A 456 0.92 4.85 9.11
N ARG A 457 2.17 4.47 9.34
CA ARG A 457 3.32 5.15 8.72
C ARG A 457 4.35 4.12 8.28
N GLY A 458 4.84 4.29 7.07
CA GLY A 458 5.84 3.41 6.50
C GLY A 458 5.99 3.64 5.01
N TYR A 459 6.74 2.73 4.39
CA TYR A 459 6.87 2.66 2.94
C TYR A 459 6.95 1.20 2.50
N TYR A 460 6.85 0.97 1.20
CA TYR A 460 7.04 -0.34 0.62
C TYR A 460 7.88 -0.28 -0.64
N TYR A 461 8.48 -1.41 -1.02
CA TYR A 461 9.09 -1.60 -2.33
C TYR A 461 8.38 -2.71 -3.09
N GLU A 462 7.86 -2.39 -4.28
CA GLU A 462 7.30 -3.37 -5.21
C GLU A 462 8.39 -4.27 -5.77
N TRP A 463 8.11 -5.59 -5.84
CA TRP A 463 9.03 -6.54 -6.41
C TRP A 463 8.85 -6.63 -7.93
N MET A 464 9.95 -6.40 -8.65
CA MET A 464 9.99 -6.63 -10.10
C MET A 464 9.74 -8.12 -10.41
N ARG A 465 8.89 -8.37 -11.40
CA ARG A 465 8.45 -9.71 -11.79
C ARG A 465 9.03 -10.11 -13.16
N PRO A 466 9.38 -11.38 -13.39
CA PRO A 466 9.90 -11.82 -14.68
C PRO A 466 9.00 -11.45 -15.87
N GLU A 467 7.68 -11.50 -15.67
CA GLU A 467 6.67 -11.18 -16.68
C GLU A 467 6.76 -9.71 -17.10
N TRP A 468 7.04 -8.80 -16.16
CA TRP A 468 7.15 -7.36 -16.44
C TRP A 468 8.41 -7.02 -17.24
N LEU A 469 9.46 -7.83 -17.13
CA LEU A 469 10.69 -7.62 -17.91
C LEU A 469 10.46 -7.78 -19.42
N SER A 470 9.42 -8.51 -19.82
CA SER A 470 9.04 -8.63 -21.24
C SER A 470 8.44 -7.34 -21.81
N ASP A 471 7.97 -6.43 -20.95
CA ASP A 471 7.40 -5.13 -21.31
C ASP A 471 8.40 -3.97 -21.19
N GLU A 472 9.68 -4.26 -20.92
CA GLU A 472 10.74 -3.24 -20.82
C GLU A 472 10.75 -2.35 -22.08
N ASN A 473 10.52 -1.05 -21.89
CA ASN A 473 10.37 -0.11 -22.98
C ASN A 473 10.87 1.28 -22.58
N PRO A 474 12.16 1.58 -22.81
CA PRO A 474 12.76 2.86 -22.47
C PRO A 474 12.11 4.06 -23.17
N VAL A 475 11.52 3.87 -24.36
CA VAL A 475 10.82 4.94 -25.09
C VAL A 475 9.52 5.30 -24.39
N MET A 476 8.74 4.29 -23.97
CA MET A 476 7.53 4.54 -23.19
C MET A 476 7.85 5.11 -21.81
N LEU A 477 8.90 4.64 -21.14
CA LEU A 477 9.36 5.23 -19.88
C LEU A 477 9.72 6.72 -20.05
N ALA A 478 10.44 7.07 -21.12
CA ALA A 478 10.76 8.45 -21.43
C ALA A 478 9.51 9.28 -21.74
N LEU A 479 8.51 8.70 -22.42
CA LEU A 479 7.23 9.36 -22.68
C LEU A 479 6.46 9.65 -21.39
N VAL A 480 6.38 8.70 -20.46
CA VAL A 480 5.75 8.89 -19.13
C VAL A 480 6.35 10.08 -18.41
N GLY A 481 7.69 10.23 -18.43
CA GLY A 481 8.37 11.35 -17.79
C GLY A 481 8.26 12.68 -18.55
N ALA A 482 8.29 12.67 -19.88
CA ALA A 482 8.36 13.89 -20.69
C ALA A 482 6.99 14.47 -21.06
N ASP A 483 6.00 13.61 -21.31
CA ASP A 483 4.63 13.99 -21.69
C ASP A 483 3.64 12.96 -21.11
N PRO A 484 3.32 13.05 -19.80
CA PRO A 484 2.40 12.14 -19.14
C PRO A 484 0.99 12.17 -19.77
N ALA A 485 0.57 13.32 -20.31
CA ALA A 485 -0.72 13.45 -20.98
C ALA A 485 -0.78 12.60 -22.26
N ALA A 486 0.29 12.62 -23.07
CA ALA A 486 0.41 11.74 -24.22
C ALA A 486 0.52 10.26 -23.79
N ALA A 487 1.25 9.96 -22.72
CA ALA A 487 1.35 8.60 -22.20
C ALA A 487 -0.02 8.01 -21.81
N LEU A 488 -0.87 8.77 -21.12
CA LEU A 488 -2.23 8.35 -20.73
C LEU A 488 -3.10 8.03 -21.95
N LYS A 489 -2.96 8.79 -23.05
CA LYS A 489 -3.66 8.51 -24.31
C LYS A 489 -3.16 7.25 -25.00
N VAL A 490 -1.85 7.01 -24.97
CA VAL A 490 -1.25 5.79 -25.54
C VAL A 490 -1.66 4.55 -24.74
N LEU A 491 -1.77 4.68 -23.42
CA LEU A 491 -2.13 3.57 -22.52
C LEU A 491 -3.64 3.28 -22.48
N ALA A 492 -4.49 4.26 -22.80
CA ALA A 492 -5.95 4.11 -22.71
C ALA A 492 -6.51 2.88 -23.44
N PRO A 493 -6.18 2.58 -24.71
CA PRO A 493 -6.70 1.40 -25.38
C PRO A 493 -6.26 0.08 -24.72
N ALA A 494 -5.03 0.04 -24.20
CA ALA A 494 -4.48 -1.14 -23.54
C ALA A 494 -5.18 -1.41 -22.20
N PHE A 495 -5.38 -0.39 -21.38
CA PHE A 495 -6.18 -0.50 -20.16
C PHE A 495 -7.61 -0.90 -20.48
N LYS A 496 -8.23 -0.23 -21.47
CA LYS A 496 -9.63 -0.46 -21.85
C LYS A 496 -9.93 -1.91 -22.23
N SER A 497 -8.98 -2.58 -22.87
CA SER A 497 -9.11 -3.99 -23.25
C SER A 497 -9.16 -4.97 -22.06
N ARG A 498 -8.73 -4.54 -20.86
CA ARG A 498 -8.66 -5.35 -19.63
C ARG A 498 -9.67 -4.94 -18.56
N GLU A 499 -10.14 -3.70 -18.62
CA GLU A 499 -10.98 -3.06 -17.59
C GLU A 499 -12.13 -3.94 -17.07
N ALA A 500 -12.85 -4.64 -17.94
CA ALA A 500 -14.03 -5.42 -17.56
C ALA A 500 -13.73 -6.60 -16.62
N GLY A 501 -12.54 -7.18 -16.66
CA GLY A 501 -12.15 -8.33 -15.84
C GLY A 501 -11.15 -8.00 -14.73
N LEU A 502 -10.68 -6.75 -14.67
CA LEU A 502 -9.53 -6.38 -13.86
C LEU A 502 -9.81 -6.50 -12.36
N ASP A 503 -10.97 -6.01 -11.90
CA ASP A 503 -11.38 -6.08 -10.49
C ASP A 503 -11.47 -7.55 -10.03
N GLU A 504 -12.16 -8.42 -10.79
CA GLU A 504 -12.32 -9.84 -10.45
C GLU A 504 -10.96 -10.56 -10.35
N GLN A 505 -10.09 -10.34 -11.33
CA GLN A 505 -8.76 -10.95 -11.37
C GLN A 505 -7.88 -10.45 -10.22
N PHE A 506 -7.96 -9.16 -9.88
CA PHE A 506 -7.27 -8.58 -8.72
C PHE A 506 -7.68 -9.26 -7.42
N TRP A 507 -8.98 -9.32 -7.13
CA TRP A 507 -9.46 -9.93 -5.90
C TRP A 507 -9.15 -11.43 -5.83
N ALA A 508 -9.12 -12.13 -6.98
CA ALA A 508 -8.72 -13.53 -7.07
C ALA A 508 -7.20 -13.77 -6.87
N SER A 509 -6.37 -12.72 -7.01
CA SER A 509 -4.92 -12.84 -6.98
C SER A 509 -4.28 -12.66 -5.60
N ARG A 510 -5.00 -12.08 -4.64
CA ARG A 510 -4.47 -11.73 -3.31
C ARG A 510 -4.06 -12.97 -2.52
N PHE A 511 -2.91 -12.91 -1.86
CA PHE A 511 -2.46 -13.99 -0.98
C PHE A 511 -3.43 -14.16 0.20
N GLY A 512 -3.84 -15.40 0.47
CA GLY A 512 -4.72 -15.70 1.62
C GLY A 512 -6.20 -15.40 1.41
N GLY A 513 -6.60 -14.88 0.25
CA GLY A 513 -8.01 -14.78 -0.14
C GLY A 513 -8.63 -16.17 -0.24
N ARG A 514 -9.68 -16.45 0.55
CA ARG A 514 -10.63 -17.49 0.17
C ARG A 514 -11.44 -16.92 -0.99
N THR A 515 -11.47 -17.63 -2.12
CA THR A 515 -12.51 -17.38 -3.15
C THR A 515 -13.87 -17.30 -2.47
N PRO A 516 -14.72 -16.32 -2.83
CA PRO A 516 -16.03 -16.13 -2.23
C PRO A 516 -16.91 -17.37 -2.27
#